data_AF-A0A3M1HQ97-F1
#
_entry.id   AF-A0A3M1HQ97-F1
#
_cell.length_a   1.000
_cell.length_b   1.000
_cell.length_c   1.000
_cell.angle_alpha   90.00
_cell.angle_beta   90.00
_cell.angle_gamma   90.00
#
_symmetry.space_group_name_H-M   'P 1'
#
loop_
_entity.id
_entity.type
_entity.pdbx_description
1 polymer ?
#
loop_
_entity_poly.entity_id
_entity_poly.type
_entity_poly.pdbx_seq_one_letter_code
_entity_poly.pdbx_strand_id
1 'polypeptide(L)'
;MLGWIAAAVAAGLAVVVGNTLRMLMLARQDEITLMRLFGAAEWFVRMPYLVEGTMLGAGAGAVAWVLMLISLHAFGAGSPQPLGMLAAFVGGGVVIGAVGAWIATLGVGEEA
;
A
#
# COMPACT_ATOMS: atom_id res chain seq x y z
N MET A 1 -22.25 -5.27 -10.60
CA MET A 1 -22.57 -5.15 -9.15
C MET A 1 -21.33 -5.38 -8.29
N LEU A 2 -20.57 -6.48 -8.47
CA LEU A 2 -19.37 -6.79 -7.68
C LEU A 2 -18.29 -5.68 -7.67
N GLY A 3 -18.02 -5.04 -8.82
CA GLY A 3 -17.02 -3.97 -8.93
C GLY A 3 -17.31 -2.76 -8.05
N TRP A 4 -18.59 -2.41 -7.86
CA TRP A 4 -18.99 -1.30 -6.98
C TRP A 4 -18.73 -1.62 -5.51
N ILE A 5 -18.97 -2.87 -5.10
CA ILE A 5 -18.71 -3.32 -3.73
C ILE A 5 -17.20 -3.29 -3.46
N ALA A 6 -16.39 -3.80 -4.40
CA ALA A 6 -14.94 -3.75 -4.27
C ALA A 6 -14.41 -2.31 -4.17
N ALA A 7 -14.95 -1.39 -4.98
CA ALA A 7 -14.60 0.02 -4.92
C ALA A 7 -14.97 0.68 -3.58
N ALA A 8 -16.17 0.38 -3.05
CA ALA A 8 -16.61 0.91 -1.76
C ALA A 8 -15.73 0.40 -0.60
N VAL A 9 -15.36 -0.88 -0.61
CA VAL A 9 -14.45 -1.46 0.40
C VAL A 9 -13.05 -0.86 0.30
N ALA A 10 -12.52 -0.70 -0.92
CA ALA A 10 -11.22 -0.07 -1.14
C ALA A 10 -11.20 1.38 -0.65
N ALA A 11 -12.27 2.15 -0.92
CA ALA A 11 -12.40 3.52 -0.43
C ALA A 11 -12.46 3.57 1.11
N GLY A 12 -13.23 2.69 1.75
CA GLY A 12 -13.31 2.61 3.21
C GLY A 12 -11.97 2.29 3.86
N LEU A 13 -11.23 1.32 3.31
CA LEU A 13 -9.87 0.99 3.78
C LEU A 13 -8.90 2.16 3.63
N ALA A 14 -8.95 2.88 2.50
CA ALA A 14 -8.11 4.05 2.27
C ALA A 14 -8.34 5.14 3.32
N VAL A 15 -9.60 5.38 3.70
CA VAL A 15 -9.95 6.34 4.76
C VAL A 15 -9.44 5.89 6.13
N VAL A 16 -9.63 4.61 6.49
CA VAL A 16 -9.16 4.09 7.78
C VAL A 16 -7.64 4.17 7.89
N VAL A 17 -6.92 3.71 6.87
CA VAL A 17 -5.45 3.76 6.83
C VAL A 17 -4.98 5.21 6.88
N GLY A 18 -5.50 6.09 6.02
CA GLY A 18 -5.15 7.51 6.02
C GLY A 18 -5.33 8.18 7.37
N ASN A 19 -6.44 7.88 8.06
CA ASN A 19 -6.72 8.43 9.39
C ASN A 19 -5.74 7.92 10.45
N THR A 20 -5.42 6.61 10.45
CA THR A 20 -4.41 6.05 11.37
C THR A 20 -3.04 6.68 11.16
N LEU A 21 -2.65 6.92 9.91
CA LEU A 21 -1.36 7.51 9.57
C LEU A 21 -1.27 8.97 10.02
N ARG A 22 -2.35 9.74 9.89
CA ARG A 22 -2.45 11.10 10.43
C ARG A 22 -2.22 11.10 11.95
N MET A 23 -2.87 10.19 12.67
CA MET A 23 -2.69 10.03 14.11
C MET A 23 -1.24 9.68 14.49
N LEU A 24 -0.58 8.82 13.71
CA LEU A 24 0.81 8.44 13.94
C LEU A 24 1.78 9.62 13.74
N MET A 25 1.57 10.44 12.71
CA MET A 25 2.38 11.65 12.48
C MET A 25 2.19 12.66 13.60
N LEU A 26 0.93 12.90 14.01
CA LEU A 26 0.63 13.80 15.12
C LEU A 26 1.28 13.34 16.41
N ALA A 27 1.34 12.04 16.68
CA ALA A 27 2.02 11.48 17.84
C ALA A 27 3.55 11.67 17.82
N ARG A 28 4.16 11.92 16.65
CA ARG A 28 5.61 12.14 16.46
C ARG A 28 5.96 13.56 16.00
N GLN A 29 5.00 14.49 16.02
CA GLN A 29 5.18 15.84 15.47
C GLN A 29 6.32 16.63 16.11
N ASP A 30 6.57 16.42 17.41
CA ASP A 30 7.64 17.09 18.15
C ASP A 30 9.02 16.59 17.71
N GLU A 31 9.13 15.28 17.44
CA GLU A 31 10.34 14.62 16.94
C GLU A 31 10.67 15.11 15.52
N ILE A 32 9.64 15.23 14.66
CA ILE A 32 9.76 15.77 13.30
C ILE A 32 10.15 17.25 13.33
N THR A 33 9.57 18.03 14.23
CA THR A 33 9.90 19.46 14.41
C THR A 33 11.36 19.64 14.85
N LEU A 34 11.84 18.79 15.76
CA LEU A 34 13.26 18.73 16.12
C LEU A 34 14.14 18.36 14.91
N MET A 35 13.75 17.40 14.09
CA MET A 35 14.50 17.06 12.87
C MET A 35 14.55 18.22 11.87
N ARG A 36 13.45 18.98 11.70
CA ARG A 36 13.40 20.17 10.84
C ARG A 36 14.35 21.27 11.32
N LEU A 37 14.55 21.43 12.64
CA LEU A 37 15.50 22.39 13.22
C LEU A 37 16.97 22.10 12.84
N PHE A 38 17.31 20.85 12.52
CA PHE A 38 18.63 20.45 12.01
C PHE A 38 18.70 20.40 10.47
N GLY A 39 17.68 20.89 9.76
CA GLY A 39 17.65 20.97 8.30
C GLY A 39 17.15 19.70 7.58
N ALA A 40 16.38 18.84 8.25
CA ALA A 40 15.79 17.67 7.60
C ALA A 40 14.75 18.08 6.53
N ALA A 41 14.93 17.58 5.30
CA ALA A 41 14.08 17.89 4.15
C ALA A 41 12.68 17.24 4.26
N GLU A 42 11.63 17.89 3.71
CA GLU A 42 10.23 17.42 3.77
C GLU A 42 10.02 15.99 3.25
N TRP A 43 10.93 15.48 2.41
CA TRP A 43 10.88 14.10 1.89
C TRP A 43 10.95 13.03 2.99
N PHE A 44 11.50 13.35 4.16
CA PHE A 44 11.64 12.41 5.28
C PHE A 44 10.29 11.98 5.86
N VAL A 45 9.27 12.85 5.75
CA VAL A 45 7.90 12.54 6.20
C VAL A 45 7.22 11.56 5.24
N ARG A 46 7.57 11.59 3.94
CA ARG A 46 6.93 10.76 2.90
C ARG A 46 7.56 9.38 2.73
N MET A 47 8.84 9.23 3.06
CA MET A 47 9.58 7.97 2.96
C MET A 47 8.94 6.76 3.66
N PRO A 48 8.56 6.83 4.94
CA PRO A 48 8.01 5.67 5.63
C PRO A 48 6.75 5.15 4.93
N TYR A 49 5.90 6.03 4.40
CA TYR A 49 4.69 5.68 3.67
C TYR A 49 4.94 4.98 2.35
N LEU A 50 5.92 5.44 1.58
CA LEU A 50 6.28 4.82 0.32
C LEU A 50 6.85 3.41 0.54
N VAL A 51 7.67 3.23 1.57
CA VAL A 51 8.20 1.91 1.93
C VAL A 51 7.09 1.00 2.44
N GLU A 52 6.22 1.49 3.31
CA GLU A 52 5.12 0.69 3.86
C GLU A 52 4.12 0.27 2.77
N GLY A 53 3.70 1.21 1.90
CA GLY A 53 2.77 0.90 0.82
C GLY A 53 3.34 -0.06 -0.23
N THR A 54 4.63 0.08 -0.57
CA THR A 54 5.29 -0.88 -1.49
C THR A 54 5.39 -2.28 -0.88
N MET A 55 5.76 -2.38 0.41
CA MET A 55 5.84 -3.66 1.10
C MET A 55 4.46 -4.32 1.28
N LEU A 56 3.46 -3.55 1.66
CA LEU A 56 2.07 -4.01 1.75
C LEU A 56 1.55 -4.46 0.38
N GLY A 57 1.86 -3.71 -0.68
CA GLY A 57 1.52 -4.06 -2.05
C GLY A 57 2.16 -5.39 -2.48
N ALA A 58 3.45 -5.58 -2.21
CA ALA A 58 4.16 -6.83 -2.48
C ALA A 58 3.52 -8.01 -1.73
N GLY A 59 3.25 -7.84 -0.44
CA GLY A 59 2.63 -8.84 0.42
C GLY A 59 1.21 -9.18 -0.04
N ALA A 60 0.39 -8.19 -0.37
CA ALA A 60 -0.95 -8.40 -0.91
C ALA A 60 -0.92 -9.14 -2.25
N GLY A 61 0.04 -8.82 -3.12
CA GLY A 61 0.30 -9.57 -4.35
C GLY A 61 0.66 -11.03 -4.09
N ALA A 62 1.55 -11.30 -3.14
CA ALA A 62 1.91 -12.66 -2.76
C ALA A 62 0.72 -13.44 -2.18
N VAL A 63 -0.09 -12.81 -1.33
CA VAL A 63 -1.31 -13.42 -0.77
C VAL A 63 -2.35 -13.70 -1.87
N ALA A 64 -2.58 -12.74 -2.78
CA ALA A 64 -3.47 -12.92 -3.92
C ALA A 64 -3.03 -14.08 -4.82
N TRP A 65 -1.72 -14.21 -5.04
CA TRP A 65 -1.13 -15.32 -5.76
C TRP A 65 -1.41 -16.68 -5.10
N VAL A 66 -1.22 -16.78 -3.78
CA VAL A 66 -1.52 -18.01 -3.02
C VAL A 66 -3.01 -18.36 -3.09
N LEU A 67 -3.90 -17.38 -2.91
CA LEU A 67 -5.35 -17.60 -3.01
C LEU A 67 -5.77 -18.06 -4.42
N MET A 68 -5.15 -17.48 -5.46
CA MET A 68 -5.35 -17.90 -6.84
C MET A 68 -4.91 -19.35 -7.06
N LEU A 69 -3.75 -19.75 -6.55
CA LEU A 69 -3.28 -21.13 -6.64
C LEU A 69 -4.24 -22.12 -5.97
N ILE A 70 -4.70 -21.80 -4.76
CA ILE A 70 -5.68 -22.63 -4.04
C ILE A 70 -6.97 -22.78 -4.87
N SER A 71 -7.45 -21.68 -5.45
CA SER A 71 -8.62 -21.68 -6.32
C SER A 71 -8.39 -22.58 -7.55
N LEU A 72 -7.30 -22.39 -8.29
CA LEU A 72 -6.99 -23.18 -9.49
C LEU A 72 -6.90 -24.68 -9.20
N HIS A 73 -6.26 -25.07 -8.09
CA HIS A 73 -6.20 -26.46 -7.66
C HIS A 73 -7.58 -27.02 -7.29
N ALA A 74 -8.42 -26.23 -6.61
CA ALA A 74 -9.79 -26.63 -6.27
C ALA A 74 -10.67 -26.85 -7.51
N PHE A 75 -10.44 -26.09 -8.58
CA PHE A 75 -11.17 -26.22 -9.85
C PHE A 75 -10.57 -27.25 -10.83
N GLY A 76 -9.49 -27.95 -10.44
CA GLY A 76 -8.84 -28.98 -11.28
C GLY A 76 -8.12 -28.41 -12.51
N ALA A 77 -7.86 -27.11 -12.55
CA ALA A 77 -7.16 -26.46 -13.65
C ALA A 77 -5.64 -26.50 -13.42
N GLY A 78 -4.88 -27.08 -14.34
CA GLY A 78 -3.41 -27.05 -14.30
C GLY A 78 -2.88 -25.64 -14.55
N SER A 79 -2.02 -25.12 -13.66
CA SER A 79 -1.45 -23.78 -13.81
C SER A 79 -0.37 -23.75 -14.91
N PRO A 80 -0.46 -22.87 -15.93
CA PRO A 80 0.46 -22.88 -17.06
C PRO A 80 1.86 -22.33 -16.75
N GLN A 81 2.07 -21.58 -15.64
CA GLN A 81 3.38 -21.08 -15.18
C GLN A 81 3.27 -20.41 -13.78
N PRO A 82 3.61 -21.08 -12.67
CA PRO A 82 3.43 -20.51 -11.33
C PRO A 82 4.39 -19.34 -11.02
N LEU A 83 5.64 -19.41 -11.49
CA LEU A 83 6.63 -18.36 -11.21
C LEU A 83 6.34 -17.02 -11.92
N GLY A 84 5.90 -17.08 -13.18
CA GLY A 84 5.57 -15.86 -13.94
C GLY A 84 4.35 -15.12 -13.37
N MET A 85 3.37 -15.88 -12.88
CA MET A 85 2.21 -15.30 -12.23
C MET A 85 2.55 -14.70 -10.86
N LEU A 86 3.41 -15.35 -10.05
CA LEU A 86 3.91 -14.75 -8.81
C LEU A 86 4.57 -13.39 -9.09
N ALA A 87 5.42 -13.31 -10.11
CA ALA A 87 6.06 -12.05 -10.51
C ALA A 87 5.03 -11.01 -10.96
N ALA A 88 3.97 -11.40 -11.67
CA ALA A 88 2.90 -10.50 -12.08
C ALA A 88 2.07 -9.98 -10.89
N PHE A 89 1.70 -10.85 -9.95
CA PHE A 89 0.91 -10.46 -8.78
C PHE A 89 1.72 -9.63 -7.79
N VAL A 90 2.94 -10.05 -7.46
CA VAL A 90 3.83 -9.30 -6.56
C VAL A 90 4.27 -8.00 -7.22
N GLY A 91 4.68 -8.03 -8.49
CA GLY A 91 5.09 -6.84 -9.24
C GLY A 91 3.93 -5.84 -9.40
N GLY A 92 2.75 -6.32 -9.80
CA GLY A 92 1.54 -5.50 -9.86
C GLY A 92 1.16 -4.94 -8.49
N GLY A 93 1.25 -5.76 -7.45
CA GLY A 93 1.01 -5.34 -6.06
C GLY A 93 1.99 -4.25 -5.60
N VAL A 94 3.29 -4.40 -5.89
CA VAL A 94 4.31 -3.37 -5.61
C VAL A 94 3.99 -2.07 -6.32
N VAL A 95 3.65 -2.12 -7.62
CA VAL A 95 3.33 -0.92 -8.41
C VAL A 95 2.09 -0.23 -7.84
N ILE A 96 1.02 -0.98 -7.58
CA ILE A 96 -0.22 -0.44 -7.00
C ILE A 96 0.05 0.13 -5.61
N GLY A 97 0.82 -0.56 -4.78
CA GLY A 97 1.20 -0.11 -3.45
C GLY A 97 2.05 1.16 -3.46
N ALA A 98 3.02 1.24 -4.38
CA ALA A 98 3.85 2.43 -4.59
C ALA A 98 3.01 3.63 -5.03
N VAL A 99 2.16 3.44 -6.04
CA VAL A 99 1.30 4.49 -6.60
C VAL A 99 0.27 4.94 -5.57
N GLY A 100 -0.35 4.00 -4.86
CA GLY A 100 -1.31 4.28 -3.79
C GLY A 100 -0.67 5.07 -2.65
N ALA A 101 0.52 4.68 -2.20
CA ALA A 101 1.26 5.43 -1.19
C ALA A 101 1.66 6.82 -1.68
N TRP A 102 2.12 6.93 -2.93
CA TRP A 102 2.46 8.23 -3.52
C TRP A 102 1.26 9.18 -3.49
N ILE A 103 0.10 8.73 -3.98
CA ILE A 103 -1.14 9.50 -3.99
C ILE A 103 -1.57 9.88 -2.56
N ALA A 104 -1.49 8.94 -1.61
CA ALA A 104 -1.84 9.20 -0.22
C ALA A 104 -0.97 10.30 0.41
N THR A 105 0.32 10.38 0.06
CA THR A 105 1.21 11.43 0.56
C THR A 105 0.98 12.81 -0.06
N LEU A 106 0.29 12.90 -1.21
CA LEU A 106 -0.01 14.19 -1.83
C LEU A 106 -0.96 15.02 -0.97
N GLY A 107 -1.99 14.41 -0.37
CA GLY A 107 -2.93 15.10 0.52
C GLY A 107 -2.35 15.52 1.87
N VAL A 108 -1.21 14.94 2.28
CA VAL A 108 -0.52 15.30 3.55
C VAL A 108 0.27 16.61 3.41
N GLY A 109 0.71 16.97 2.20
CA GLY A 109 1.53 18.16 1.97
C GLY A 109 0.78 19.48 1.97
N GLU A 110 -0.56 19.45 1.93
CA GLU A 110 -1.39 20.67 1.90
C GLU A 110 -1.71 21.22 3.31
N GLU A 111 -1.50 20.41 4.36
CA GLU A 111 -1.82 20.78 5.76
C GLU A 111 -0.58 21.13 6.63
N ALA A 112 0.65 21.05 6.08
CA ALA A 112 1.91 21.12 6.84
C ALA A 112 2.70 22.43 6.67
#